data_AF-G5JEW4-F1
#
_entry.id   AF-G5JEW4-F1
#
_cell.length_a   1.000
_cell.length_b   1.000
_cell.length_c   1.000
_cell.angle_alpha   90.00
_cell.angle_beta   90.00
_cell.angle_gamma   90.00
#
_symmetry.space_group_name_H-M   'P 1'
#
loop_
_entity.id
_entity.type
_entity.pdbx_description
1 polymer ?
#
loop_
_entity_poly.entity_id
_entity_poly.type
_entity_poly.pdbx_seq_one_letter_code
_entity_poly.pdbx_strand_id
1 'polypeptide(L)' 'MLFAFDPIRQAIMLVGGNKTGNKRWYEKNIPITEKRFEAYFKTLTEEI' A
#
# COMPACT_ATOMS: atom_id res chain seq x y z
N MET A 1 -2.05 4.86 -8.56
CA MET A 1 -1.40 4.98 -7.23
C MET A 1 -2.31 4.35 -6.20
N LEU A 2 -1.75 3.63 -5.23
CA LEU A 2 -2.42 3.17 -4.01
C LEU A 2 -1.62 3.66 -2.80
N PHE A 3 -2.33 4.21 -1.81
CA PHE A 3 -1.77 4.70 -0.56
C PHE A 3 -2.73 4.36 0.59
N ALA A 4 -2.22 4.37 1.81
CA ALA A 4 -3.00 4.22 3.03
C ALA A 4 -2.58 5.27 4.06
N PHE A 5 -3.40 5.48 5.09
CA PHE A 5 -2.99 6.20 6.29
C PHE A 5 -2.65 5.19 7.38
N ASP A 6 -1.53 5.40 8.06
CA ASP A 6 -1.16 4.61 9.23
C ASP A 6 -1.91 5.08 10.50
N PRO A 7 -1.78 4.37 11.64
CA PRO A 7 -2.37 4.77 12.92
C PRO A 7 -1.91 6.13 13.46
N ILE A 8 -0.73 6.63 13.05
CA ILE A 8 -0.20 7.94 13.43
C ILE A 8 -0.52 9.03 12.39
N ARG A 9 -1.44 8.74 11.46
CA ARG A 9 -2.00 9.63 10.44
C ARG A 9 -1.00 10.08 9.37
N GLN A 10 0.06 9.32 9.11
CA GLN A 10 0.94 9.56 7.97
C GLN A 10 0.42 8.84 6.73
N ALA A 11 0.53 9.51 5.59
CA ALA A 11 0.21 8.91 4.30
C ALA A 11 1.40 8.08 3.81
N ILE A 12 1.17 6.79 3.56
CA ILE A 12 2.18 5.86 3.04
C ILE A 12 1.83 5.45 1.60
N MET A 13 2.76 5.71 0.68
CA MET A 13 2.62 5.27 -0.71
C MET A 13 3.00 3.80 -0.82
N LEU A 14 2.02 2.95 -1.16
CA LEU A 14 2.20 1.51 -1.24
C LEU A 14 2.50 1.05 -2.66
N VAL A 15 1.90 1.69 -3.68
CA VAL A 15 2.17 1.39 -5.10
C VAL A 15 2.12 2.66 -5.95
N GLY A 16 3.20 2.92 -6.69
CA GLY A 16 3.26 3.87 -7.80
C GLY A 16 3.04 3.18 -9.16
N GLY A 17 2.63 3.95 -10.18
CA GLY A 17 2.49 3.45 -11.56
C GLY A 17 1.25 3.95 -12.30
N ASN A 18 1.20 3.64 -13.60
CA ASN A 18 0.13 4.05 -14.50
C ASN A 18 -1.03 3.03 -14.52
N LYS A 19 -2.23 3.50 -14.17
CA LYS A 19 -3.48 2.71 -14.22
C LYS A 19 -4.21 2.87 -15.57
N THR A 20 -4.02 3.97 -16.27
CA THR A 20 -4.83 4.37 -17.43
C THR A 20 -4.84 3.27 -18.49
N GLY A 21 -6.04 2.86 -18.91
CA GLY A 21 -6.25 1.81 -19.91
C GLY A 21 -6.05 0.37 -19.43
N ASN A 22 -5.57 0.14 -18.20
CA ASN A 22 -5.32 -1.21 -17.68
C ASN A 22 -6.45 -1.68 -16.74
N LYS A 23 -7.40 -2.45 -17.29
CA LYS A 23 -8.54 -3.00 -16.53
C LYS A 23 -8.11 -3.92 -15.38
N ARG A 24 -6.97 -4.61 -15.52
CA ARG A 24 -6.43 -5.56 -14.52
C ARG A 24 -5.47 -4.91 -13.55
N TRP A 25 -5.36 -3.58 -13.55
CA TRP A 25 -4.40 -2.88 -12.70
C TRP A 25 -4.68 -3.15 -11.22
N TYR A 26 -5.95 -3.13 -10.79
CA TYR A 26 -6.30 -3.40 -9.40
C TYR A 26 -6.08 -4.86 -9.01
N GLU A 27 -6.49 -5.82 -9.84
CA GLU A 27 -6.24 -7.25 -9.62
C GLU A 27 -4.76 -7.53 -9.34
N LYS A 28 -3.86 -6.83 -10.05
CA LYS A 28 -2.41 -6.98 -9.90
C LYS A 28 -1.86 -6.22 -8.69
N ASN A 29 -2.32 -5.00 -8.46
CA ASN A 29 -1.69 -4.09 -7.50
C ASN A 29 -2.29 -4.15 -6.09
N ILE A 30 -3.56 -4.56 -5.93
CA ILE A 30 -4.16 -4.73 -4.59
C ILE A 30 -3.39 -5.76 -3.76
N PRO A 31 -3.09 -6.99 -4.24
CA PRO A 31 -2.35 -7.97 -3.44
C PRO A 31 -0.93 -7.52 -3.08
N ILE A 32 -0.31 -6.67 -3.92
CA ILE A 32 1.00 -6.08 -3.64
C ILE A 32 0.89 -5.02 -2.55
N THR A 33 -0.14 -4.17 -2.63
CA THR A 33 -0.46 -3.15 -1.62
C THR A 33 -0.72 -3.78 -0.26
N GLU A 34 -1.51 -4.86 -0.20
CA GLU A 34 -1.80 -5.59 1.05
C GLU A 34 -0.52 -6.12 1.70
N LYS A 35 0.31 -6.85 0.96
CA LYS A 35 1.59 -7.38 1.47
C LYS A 35 2.54 -6.28 1.97
N ARG A 36 2.60 -5.14 1.27
CA ARG A 36 3.43 -4.00 1.66
C ARG A 36 2.90 -3.34 2.92
N PHE A 37 1.58 -3.21 3.05
CA PHE A 37 0.96 -2.64 4.25
C PHE A 37 1.17 -3.55 5.46
N GLU A 38 1.01 -4.87 5.31
CA GLU A 38 1.32 -5.83 6.37
C GLU A 38 2.78 -5.76 6.84
N ALA A 39 3.72 -5.67 5.89
CA ALA A 39 5.14 -5.53 6.22
C ALA A 39 5.43 -4.23 6.97
N TYR A 40 4.87 -3.11 6.51
CA TYR A 40 4.95 -1.81 7.18
C TYR A 40 4.31 -1.84 8.58
N PHE A 41 3.16 -2.52 8.73
CA PHE A 41 2.49 -2.60 10.03
C PHE A 41 3.33 -3.34 11.07
N LYS A 42 4.06 -4.38 10.65
CA LYS A 42 4.99 -5.10 11.54
C LYS A 42 6.12 -4.21 12.05
N THR A 43 6.69 -3.36 11.19
CA THR A 43 7.75 -2.42 11.64
C THR A 43 7.19 -1.40 12.62
N LEU A 44 5.96 -0.94 12.41
CA LEU A 44 5.31 0.00 13.34
C LEU A 44 5.05 -0.62 14.72
N THR A 45 4.65 -1.90 14.78
CA THR A 45 4.41 -2.59 16.07
C THR A 45 5.67 -2.92 16.85
N GLU A 46 6.84 -2.92 16.20
CA GLU A 46 8.14 -3.11 16.88
C GLU A 46 8.70 -1.79 17.45
N GLU A 47 8.24 -0.65 16.95
CA GLU A 47 8.67 0.70 17.36
C GLU A 47 7.79 1.34 18.44
N ILE A 48 6.61 0.76 18.73
CA ILE A 48 5.64 1.22 19.76
C ILE A 48 5.73 0.30 20.99
#